data_AF-A0A1F8DQK2-F1
#
_entry.id   AF-A0A1F8DQK2-F1
#
_cell.length_a   1.000
_cell.length_b   1.000
_cell.length_c   1.000
_cell.angle_alpha   90.00
_cell.angle_beta   90.00
_cell.angle_gamma   90.00
#
_symmetry.space_group_name_H-M   'P 1'
#
loop_
_entity.id
_entity.type
_entity.pdbx_description
1 polymer ?
#
loop_
_entity_poly.entity_id
_entity_poly.type
_entity_poly.pdbx_seq_one_letter_code
_entity_poly.pdbx_strand_id
1 'polypeptide(L)'
;MKALLYGTCAAVVLLGIYFLVLSLVSNWDYAIGQFSHYWYFIAGLAAGFGVQIGLYTYLRKGIAGMGGGGKALGVTGTTSTAAMISCCAHYLANILPVLGAVGIVTFVTQYQAELFWVGILFNAAGIAFIGNKIIRFKKHAVS
;
A
#
# COMPACT_ATOMS: atom_id res chain seq x y z
N MET A 1 2.30 -11.40 18.48
CA MET A 1 3.45 -11.80 17.64
C MET A 1 3.12 -11.98 16.16
N LYS A 2 2.14 -12.83 15.79
CA LYS A 2 1.85 -13.09 14.35
C LYS A 2 1.57 -11.81 13.53
N ALA A 3 0.82 -10.85 14.06
CA ALA A 3 0.53 -9.58 13.36
C ALA A 3 1.79 -8.73 13.08
N LEU A 4 2.71 -8.66 14.06
CA LEU A 4 3.98 -7.96 13.91
C LEU A 4 4.84 -8.61 12.81
N LEU A 5 4.90 -9.95 12.79
CA LEU A 5 5.63 -10.71 11.77
C LEU A 5 5.09 -10.45 10.35
N TYR A 6 3.76 -10.43 10.18
CA TYR A 6 3.17 -10.11 8.87
C TYR A 6 3.45 -8.66 8.46
N GLY A 7 3.41 -7.72 9.40
CA GLY A 7 3.73 -6.31 9.15
C GLY A 7 5.18 -6.10 8.75
N THR A 8 6.13 -6.70 9.46
CA THR A 8 7.57 -6.59 9.13
C THR A 8 7.88 -7.27 7.81
N CYS A 9 7.33 -8.46 7.55
CA CYS A 9 7.49 -9.15 6.27
C CYS A 9 6.94 -8.30 5.11
N ALA A 10 5.76 -7.70 5.28
CA ALA A 10 5.18 -6.83 4.26
C ALA A 10 6.04 -5.59 3.96
N ALA A 11 6.62 -4.96 4.99
CA ALA A 11 7.53 -3.82 4.81
C ALA A 11 8.81 -4.24 4.06
N VAL A 12 9.40 -5.39 4.40
CA VAL A 12 10.60 -5.92 3.72
C VAL A 12 10.29 -6.27 2.26
N VAL A 13 9.16 -6.94 2.00
CA VAL A 13 8.73 -7.25 0.63
C VAL A 13 8.49 -5.97 -0.17
N LEU A 14 7.86 -4.96 0.41
CA LEU A 14 7.64 -3.67 -0.26
C LEU A 14 8.97 -3.00 -0.64
N LEU A 15 9.94 -2.97 0.28
CA LEU A 15 11.28 -2.45 0.00
C LEU A 15 12.01 -3.28 -1.06
N GLY A 16 11.89 -4.61 -1.01
CA GLY A 16 12.46 -5.49 -2.02
C GLY A 16 11.87 -5.23 -3.42
N ILE A 17 10.55 -5.06 -3.51
CA ILE A 17 9.87 -4.70 -4.76
C ILE A 17 10.34 -3.31 -5.24
N TYR A 18 10.45 -2.33 -4.34
CA TYR A 18 10.98 -1.00 -4.67
C TYR A 18 12.36 -1.10 -5.33
N PHE A 19 13.32 -1.77 -4.69
CA PHE A 19 14.67 -1.91 -5.27
C PHE A 19 14.67 -2.73 -6.56
N LEU A 20 13.90 -3.81 -6.63
CA LEU A 20 13.79 -4.64 -7.83
C LEU A 20 13.29 -3.83 -9.03
N VAL A 21 12.18 -3.11 -8.87
CA VAL A 21 11.57 -2.34 -9.96
C VAL A 21 12.50 -1.22 -10.42
N LEU A 22 13.06 -0.44 -9.49
CA LEU A 22 13.98 0.65 -9.84
C LEU A 22 15.25 0.15 -10.54
N SER A 23 15.78 -0.99 -10.09
CA SER A 23 16.98 -1.57 -10.70
C SER A 23 16.72 -2.08 -12.10
N LEU A 24 15.56 -2.71 -12.36
CA LEU A 24 15.18 -3.20 -13.67
C LEU A 24 14.86 -2.08 -14.66
N VAL A 25 14.28 -0.97 -14.20
CA VAL A 25 13.85 0.14 -15.06
C VAL A 25 14.97 1.15 -15.33
N SER A 26 15.80 1.44 -14.33
CA SER A 26 16.73 2.58 -14.39
C SER A 26 18.18 2.27 -13.98
N ASN A 27 18.50 1.03 -13.61
CA ASN A 27 19.79 0.55 -13.08
C ASN A 27 19.97 0.68 -11.56
N TRP A 28 20.92 -0.10 -11.04
CA TRP A 28 21.21 -0.25 -9.61
C TRP A 28 21.71 1.05 -8.95
N ASP A 29 22.61 1.78 -9.62
CA ASP A 29 23.14 3.06 -9.13
C ASP A 29 22.03 4.09 -8.94
N TYR A 30 21.07 4.12 -9.86
CA TYR A 30 19.90 5.00 -9.75
C TYR A 30 19.02 4.61 -8.55
N ALA A 31 18.79 3.32 -8.32
CA ALA A 31 18.01 2.84 -7.19
C ALA A 31 18.65 3.23 -5.84
N ILE A 32 19.96 3.07 -5.70
CA ILE A 32 20.70 3.49 -4.48
C ILE A 32 20.69 5.01 -4.32
N GLY A 33 20.89 5.76 -5.40
CA GLY A 33 20.87 7.23 -5.38
C GLY A 33 19.50 7.76 -4.94
N GLN A 34 18.42 7.23 -5.52
CA GLN A 34 17.05 7.57 -5.14
C GLN A 34 16.74 7.21 -3.69
N PHE A 35 17.13 6.00 -3.26
CA PHE A 35 16.93 5.58 -1.88
C PHE A 35 17.68 6.49 -0.91
N SER A 36 18.95 6.78 -1.16
CA SER A 36 19.78 7.63 -0.28
C SER A 36 19.25 9.06 -0.18
N HIS A 37 18.68 9.60 -1.26
CA HIS A 37 18.10 10.94 -1.27
C HIS A 37 16.76 11.01 -0.53
N TYR A 38 15.91 9.99 -0.66
CA TYR A 38 14.54 9.98 -0.11
C TYR A 38 14.33 8.97 1.02
N TRP A 39 15.40 8.51 1.67
CA TRP A 39 15.33 7.37 2.58
C TRP A 39 14.34 7.58 3.74
N TYR A 40 14.24 8.82 4.27
CA TYR A 40 13.28 9.15 5.32
C TYR A 40 11.82 8.92 4.89
N PHE A 41 11.48 9.32 3.65
CA PHE A 41 10.14 9.11 3.09
C PHE A 41 9.88 7.63 2.84
N ILE A 42 10.84 6.94 2.20
CA ILE A 42 10.70 5.53 1.83
C ILE A 42 10.60 4.65 3.08
N ALA A 43 11.47 4.87 4.07
CA ALA A 43 11.43 4.15 5.34
C ALA A 43 10.13 4.44 6.11
N GLY A 44 9.68 5.70 6.15
CA GLY A 44 8.42 6.09 6.79
C GLY A 44 7.22 5.41 6.14
N LEU A 45 7.14 5.41 4.81
CA LEU A 45 6.08 4.74 4.06
C LEU A 45 6.11 3.22 4.26
N ALA A 46 7.29 2.60 4.23
CA ALA A 46 7.44 1.16 4.46
C ALA A 46 7.05 0.75 5.88
N ALA A 47 7.47 1.53 6.89
CA ALA A 47 7.08 1.31 8.27
C ALA A 47 5.58 1.46 8.46
N GLY A 48 5.00 2.54 7.93
CA GLY A 48 3.56 2.80 7.99
C GLY A 48 2.73 1.72 7.30
N PHE A 49 3.15 1.27 6.11
CA PHE A 49 2.54 0.13 5.42
C PHE A 49 2.61 -1.16 6.24
N GLY A 50 3.77 -1.46 6.85
CA GLY A 50 3.92 -2.58 7.77
C GLY A 50 2.95 -2.51 8.95
N VAL A 51 2.77 -1.33 9.55
CA VAL A 51 1.78 -1.09 10.60
C VAL A 51 0.37 -1.35 10.09
N GLN A 52 -0.01 -0.81 8.92
CA GLN A 52 -1.33 -1.04 8.32
C GLN A 52 -1.62 -2.52 8.11
N ILE A 53 -0.67 -3.30 7.57
CA ILE A 53 -0.81 -4.74 7.39
C ILE A 53 -0.92 -5.48 8.73
N GLY A 54 -0.10 -5.09 9.72
CA GLY A 54 -0.19 -5.64 11.07
C GLY A 54 -1.58 -5.42 11.69
N LEU A 55 -2.10 -4.20 11.61
CA LEU A 55 -3.42 -3.83 12.10
C LEU A 55 -4.54 -4.57 11.35
N TYR A 56 -4.45 -4.65 10.01
CA TYR A 56 -5.42 -5.35 9.18
C TYR A 56 -5.46 -6.85 9.51
N THR A 57 -4.30 -7.50 9.64
CA THR A 57 -4.23 -8.92 9.98
C THR A 57 -4.74 -9.21 11.39
N TYR A 58 -4.55 -8.29 12.33
CA TYR A 58 -5.14 -8.36 13.67
C TYR A 58 -6.67 -8.29 13.61
N LEU A 59 -7.21 -7.26 12.95
CA LEU A 59 -8.65 -7.07 12.82
C LEU A 59 -9.32 -8.24 12.10
N ARG A 60 -8.74 -8.71 10.99
CA ARG A 60 -9.26 -9.83 10.21
C ARG A 60 -9.35 -11.11 11.04
N LYS A 61 -8.37 -11.38 11.90
CA LYS A 61 -8.38 -12.53 12.80
C LYS A 61 -9.42 -12.40 13.90
N GLY A 62 -9.60 -11.20 14.46
CA GLY A 62 -10.66 -10.93 15.44
C GLY A 62 -12.05 -11.19 14.86
N ILE A 63 -12.30 -10.71 13.64
CA ILE A 63 -13.57 -10.93 12.91
C ILE A 63 -13.77 -12.42 12.56
N ALA A 64 -12.72 -13.09 12.08
CA ALA A 64 -12.79 -14.52 11.73
C ALA A 64 -12.98 -15.44 12.95
N GLY A 65 -12.47 -15.06 14.13
CA GLY A 65 -12.64 -15.81 15.38
C GLY A 65 -14.07 -15.79 15.94
N MET A 66 -14.90 -14.83 15.52
CA MET A 66 -16.31 -14.70 15.94
C MET A 66 -17.29 -15.32 14.92
N GLY A 67 -16.82 -16.15 13.99
CA GLY A 67 -17.68 -16.87 13.03
C GLY A 67 -18.23 -16.05 11.86
N GLY A 68 -17.89 -14.76 11.73
CA GLY A 68 -18.44 -13.87 10.71
C GLY A 68 -17.44 -13.46 9.63
N GLY A 69 -17.66 -13.87 8.37
CA GLY A 69 -17.35 -13.04 7.18
C GLY A 69 -15.89 -12.73 6.79
N GLY A 70 -14.87 -13.20 7.51
CA GLY A 70 -13.45 -12.89 7.20
C GLY A 70 -12.93 -13.39 5.85
N LYS A 71 -13.62 -14.37 5.24
CA LYS A 71 -13.39 -14.81 3.85
C LYS A 71 -14.16 -13.97 2.83
N ALA A 72 -15.40 -13.61 3.14
CA ALA A 72 -16.27 -12.82 2.26
C ALA A 72 -15.70 -11.40 2.02
N LEU A 73 -15.21 -10.72 3.06
CA LEU A 73 -14.61 -9.38 2.93
C LEU A 73 -13.32 -9.34 2.09
N GLY A 74 -12.54 -10.42 2.09
CA GLY A 74 -11.33 -10.52 1.27
C GLY A 74 -11.66 -10.76 -0.20
N VAL A 75 -12.60 -11.66 -0.46
CA VAL A 75 -13.02 -12.03 -1.82
C VAL A 75 -13.73 -10.86 -2.51
N THR A 76 -14.72 -10.24 -1.86
CA THR A 76 -15.49 -9.15 -2.46
C THR A 76 -14.64 -7.90 -2.75
N GLY A 77 -13.69 -7.58 -1.86
CA GLY A 77 -12.76 -6.47 -2.07
C GLY A 77 -11.86 -6.69 -3.29
N THR A 78 -11.26 -7.87 -3.41
CA THR A 78 -10.37 -8.19 -4.55
C THR A 78 -11.13 -8.24 -5.88
N THR A 79 -12.35 -8.79 -5.90
CA THR A 79 -13.14 -8.90 -7.12
C THR A 79 -13.63 -7.54 -7.61
N SER A 80 -14.02 -6.63 -6.71
CA SER A 80 -14.48 -5.29 -7.11
C SER A 80 -13.35 -4.42 -7.66
N THR A 81 -12.15 -4.50 -7.07
CA THR A 81 -10.97 -3.80 -7.61
C THR A 81 -10.57 -4.37 -8.96
N ALA A 82 -10.57 -5.69 -9.14
CA ALA A 82 -10.29 -6.31 -10.44
C ALA A 82 -11.32 -5.91 -11.52
N ALA A 83 -12.61 -5.84 -11.16
CA ALA A 83 -13.66 -5.39 -12.07
C ALA A 83 -13.50 -3.91 -12.46
N MET A 84 -13.17 -3.03 -11.51
CA MET A 84 -12.87 -1.62 -11.81
C MET A 84 -11.65 -1.50 -12.71
N ILE A 85 -10.54 -2.18 -12.41
CA ILE A 85 -9.32 -2.14 -13.24
C ILE A 85 -9.63 -2.65 -14.64
N SER A 86 -10.37 -3.75 -14.78
CA SER A 86 -10.78 -4.29 -16.08
C SER A 86 -11.61 -3.30 -16.89
N CYS A 87 -12.50 -2.53 -16.24
CA CYS A 87 -13.30 -1.51 -16.90
C CYS A 87 -12.46 -0.27 -17.25
N CYS A 88 -11.58 0.19 -16.36
CA CYS A 88 -10.73 1.35 -16.62
C CYS A 88 -9.62 1.06 -17.66
N ALA A 89 -9.11 -0.18 -17.69
CA ALA A 89 -8.03 -0.58 -18.59
C ALA A 89 -8.43 -0.48 -20.07
N HIS A 90 -9.72 -0.67 -20.41
CA HIS A 90 -10.17 -0.45 -21.79
C HIS A 90 -10.03 1.00 -22.24
N TYR A 91 -10.15 1.96 -21.32
CA TYR A 91 -10.10 3.39 -21.63
C TYR A 91 -8.65 3.87 -21.67
N LEU A 92 -7.86 3.33 -20.74
CA LEU A 92 -6.44 3.62 -20.59
C LEU A 92 -5.63 3.11 -21.79
N ALA A 93 -6.01 1.98 -22.40
CA ALA A 93 -5.39 1.44 -23.61
C ALA A 93 -5.42 2.40 -24.82
N ASN A 94 -6.43 3.28 -24.89
CA ASN A 94 -6.55 4.26 -25.97
C ASN A 94 -5.82 5.59 -25.71
N ILE A 95 -5.52 5.92 -24.44
CA ILE A 95 -4.90 7.21 -24.06
C ILE A 95 -3.39 7.08 -23.79
N LEU A 96 -2.92 5.90 -23.35
CA LEU A 96 -1.51 5.63 -23.06
C LEU A 96 -0.54 5.87 -24.22
N PRO A 97 -0.83 5.55 -25.48
CA PRO A 97 0.19 5.65 -26.54
C PRO A 97 0.62 7.10 -26.87
N VAL A 98 -0.21 8.11 -26.58
CA VAL A 98 0.03 9.51 -27.00
C VAL A 98 0.57 10.38 -25.86
N LEU A 99 0.23 10.09 -24.60
CA LEU A 99 0.68 10.83 -23.41
C LEU A 99 1.50 9.96 -22.43
N GLY A 100 1.40 8.64 -22.57
CA GLY A 100 1.71 7.67 -21.53
C GLY A 100 3.06 6.99 -21.73
N ALA A 101 4.08 7.66 -21.24
CA ALA A 101 5.28 7.11 -20.62
C ALA A 101 6.14 8.32 -20.26
N VAL A 102 6.40 9.18 -21.25
CA VAL A 102 7.22 10.38 -21.08
C VAL A 102 6.54 11.41 -20.17
N GLY A 103 5.25 11.71 -20.38
CA GLY A 103 4.52 12.70 -19.56
C GLY A 103 4.29 12.26 -18.11
N ILE A 104 4.04 10.96 -17.90
CA ILE A 104 3.89 10.40 -16.55
C ILE A 104 5.23 10.39 -15.82
N VAL A 105 6.31 9.98 -16.49
CA VAL A 105 7.65 9.94 -15.89
C VAL A 105 8.15 11.35 -15.56
N THR A 106 7.96 12.35 -16.42
CA THR A 106 8.33 13.74 -16.09
C THR A 106 7.48 14.30 -14.96
N PHE A 107 6.16 14.09 -14.95
CA PHE A 107 5.31 14.53 -13.85
C PHE A 107 5.71 13.89 -12.52
N VAL A 108 5.89 12.55 -12.49
CA VAL A 108 6.23 11.81 -11.27
C VAL A 108 7.60 12.22 -10.74
N THR A 109 8.59 12.46 -11.60
CA THR A 109 9.93 12.90 -11.18
C THR A 109 9.95 14.35 -10.70
N GLN A 110 9.18 15.25 -11.33
CA GLN A 110 9.09 16.66 -10.92
C GLN A 110 8.35 16.84 -9.60
N TYR A 111 7.30 16.06 -9.34
CA TYR A 111 6.47 16.16 -8.13
C TYR A 111 6.73 15.05 -7.11
N GLN A 112 7.86 14.35 -7.21
CA GLN A 112 8.13 13.14 -6.42
C GLN A 112 8.02 13.36 -4.91
N ALA A 113 8.57 14.46 -4.41
CA ALA A 113 8.50 14.80 -2.98
C ALA A 113 7.07 15.12 -2.51
N GLU A 114 6.30 15.84 -3.32
CA GLU A 114 4.88 16.14 -3.05
C GLU A 114 4.06 14.84 -3.00
N LEU A 115 4.32 13.93 -3.95
CA LEU A 115 3.67 12.62 -3.98
C LEU A 115 4.03 11.77 -2.75
N PHE A 116 5.26 11.85 -2.24
CA PHE A 116 5.62 11.19 -0.99
C PHE A 116 4.87 11.74 0.21
N TRP A 117 4.73 13.07 0.32
CA TRP A 117 3.93 13.68 1.39
C TRP A 117 2.47 13.25 1.34
N VAL A 118 1.87 13.27 0.16
CA VAL A 118 0.51 12.77 -0.06
C VAL A 118 0.43 11.29 0.36
N GLY A 119 1.40 10.48 -0.05
CA GLY A 119 1.49 9.07 0.35
C GLY A 119 1.54 8.87 1.87
N ILE A 120 2.33 9.68 2.58
CA ILE A 120 2.43 9.64 4.05
C ILE A 120 1.10 10.01 4.69
N LEU A 121 0.42 11.05 4.20
CA LEU A 121 -0.89 11.46 4.70
C LEU A 121 -1.93 10.34 4.53
N PHE A 122 -2.00 9.72 3.35
CA PHE A 122 -2.87 8.57 3.11
C PHE A 122 -2.49 7.36 3.98
N ASN A 123 -1.20 7.14 4.21
CA ASN A 123 -0.73 6.07 5.08
C ASN A 123 -1.20 6.31 6.54
N ALA A 124 -1.01 7.51 7.06
CA ALA A 124 -1.46 7.90 8.39
C ALA A 124 -3.00 7.79 8.52
N ALA A 125 -3.75 8.27 7.53
CA ALA A 125 -5.21 8.15 7.49
C ALA A 125 -5.67 6.68 7.50
N GLY A 126 -5.01 5.81 6.73
CA GLY A 126 -5.31 4.37 6.72
C GLY A 126 -5.03 3.69 8.06
N ILE A 127 -3.92 4.04 8.73
CA ILE A 127 -3.62 3.54 10.08
C ILE A 127 -4.71 3.99 11.06
N ALA A 128 -5.07 5.27 11.06
CA ALA A 128 -6.10 5.82 11.93
C ALA A 128 -7.47 5.16 11.69
N PHE A 129 -7.84 4.93 10.43
CA PHE A 129 -9.09 4.27 10.07
C PHE A 129 -9.17 2.83 10.59
N ILE A 130 -8.13 2.01 10.35
CA ILE A 130 -8.11 0.62 10.81
C ILE A 130 -8.05 0.58 12.35
N GLY A 131 -7.27 1.47 12.97
CA GLY A 131 -7.17 1.61 14.43
C GLY A 131 -8.52 1.92 15.07
N ASN A 132 -9.24 2.91 14.53
CA ASN A 132 -10.60 3.25 14.97
C ASN A 132 -11.56 2.06 14.86
N LYS A 133 -11.46 1.28 13.79
CA LYS A 133 -12.29 0.09 13.58
C LYS A 133 -12.00 -0.99 14.63
N ILE A 134 -10.74 -1.19 14.99
CA ILE A 134 -10.33 -2.12 16.06
C ILE A 134 -10.84 -1.67 17.43
N ILE A 135 -10.72 -0.39 17.76
CA ILE A 135 -11.19 0.16 19.04
C ILE A 135 -12.70 -0.04 19.18
N ARG A 136 -13.47 0.26 18.12
CA ARG A 136 -14.92 0.01 18.10
C ARG A 136 -15.25 -1.48 18.23
N PHE A 137 -14.54 -2.34 17.49
CA PHE A 137 -14.75 -3.79 17.56
C PHE A 137 -14.50 -4.34 18.97
N LYS A 138 -13.44 -3.88 19.65
CA LYS A 138 -13.12 -4.28 21.03
C LYS A 138 -14.18 -3.79 22.02
N LYS A 139 -14.75 -2.59 21.86
CA LYS A 139 -15.84 -2.08 22.71
C LYS A 139 -17.09 -2.95 22.62
N HIS A 140 -17.48 -3.39 21.42
CA HIS A 140 -18.67 -4.23 21.23
C HIS A 140 -18.48 -5.70 21.65
N ALA A 141 -17.23 -6.20 21.71
CA ALA A 141 -16.95 -7.56 22.15
C ALA A 141 -16.84 -7.72 23.68
N VAL A 142 -16.82 -6.62 24.44
CA VAL A 142 -16.70 -6.61 25.92
C VAL A 142 -18.00 -6.16 26.60
N SER A 143 -18.99 -5.69 25.84
CA SER A 143 -20.35 -5.39 26.31
C SER A 143 -21.28 -6.56 26.03
#